data_AF-A0A059FW41-F1
#
_entry.id   AF-A0A059FW41-F1
#
_cell.length_a   1.000
_cell.length_b   1.000
_cell.length_c   1.000
_cell.angle_alpha   90.00
_cell.angle_beta   90.00
_cell.angle_gamma   90.00
#
_symmetry.space_group_name_H-M   'P 1'
#
loop_
_entity.id
_entity.type
_entity.pdbx_description
1 polymer ?
#
loop_
_entity_poly.entity_id
_entity_poly.type
_entity_poly.pdbx_seq_one_letter_code
_entity_poly.pdbx_strand_id
1 'polypeptide(L)'
;MAERDLVSPQSLEPFTGGKLFDTVFTRGMALVEETAAYLDGPGREQSKTLAREASLTYAAWSMELTTRLMQAASWLVMQKAVRDGDMRREDAGSRKYRIRRDEPALDPSKQEGRGLPPRFLELVGRAEALFEQVCRLDEALYQPASAVSAPNPVSEQMAALQKAADTGAFDPLMIWRRAK
;
A
#
# COMPACT_ATOMS: atom_id res chain seq x y z
N MET A 1 31.08 39.14 7.94
CA MET A 1 30.96 38.90 6.48
C MET A 1 31.58 37.54 6.22
N ALA A 2 30.88 36.43 6.05
CA ALA A 2 29.46 36.17 5.88
C ALA A 2 29.13 34.82 6.55
N GLU A 3 28.07 34.81 7.35
CA GLU A 3 27.45 33.63 7.96
C GLU A 3 26.80 32.84 6.82
N ARG A 4 27.24 31.58 6.61
CA ARG A 4 26.62 30.69 5.63
C ARG A 4 25.55 29.90 6.36
N ASP A 5 24.33 30.41 6.30
CA ASP A 5 23.11 29.67 6.61
C ASP A 5 23.11 28.35 5.83
N LEU A 6 23.46 27.28 6.53
CA LEU A 6 23.18 25.92 6.10
C LEU A 6 21.68 25.73 6.22
N VAL A 7 20.98 25.92 5.09
CA VAL A 7 19.61 25.45 4.92
C VAL A 7 19.59 23.96 5.24
N SER A 8 19.10 23.62 6.43
CA SER A 8 18.70 22.26 6.77
C SER A 8 17.81 21.75 5.64
N PRO A 9 18.12 20.58 5.03
CA PRO A 9 17.18 19.98 4.10
C PRO A 9 15.91 19.78 4.90
N GLN A 10 14.84 20.47 4.50
CA GLN A 10 13.53 20.30 5.08
C GLN A 10 13.24 18.80 5.01
N SER A 11 13.33 18.17 6.17
CA SER A 11 12.84 16.82 6.36
C SER A 11 11.39 16.94 5.94
N LEU A 12 11.04 16.25 4.85
CA LEU A 12 9.66 15.97 4.52
C LEU A 12 9.11 15.23 5.72
N GLU A 13 8.61 16.00 6.70
CA GLU A 13 7.72 15.55 7.74
C GLU A 13 6.76 14.55 7.09
N PRO A 14 6.50 13.40 7.74
CA PRO A 14 5.92 12.20 7.12
C PRO A 14 4.45 12.45 6.76
N PHE A 15 4.21 13.23 5.72
CA PHE A 15 2.95 13.90 5.43
C PHE A 15 1.81 12.96 5.01
N THR A 16 2.07 11.65 4.91
CA THR A 16 1.06 10.63 4.59
C THR A 16 1.18 9.35 5.42
N GLY A 17 2.05 9.29 6.42
CA GLY A 17 2.35 8.05 7.15
C GLY A 17 1.27 7.61 8.15
N GLY A 18 0.64 8.54 8.88
CA GLY A 18 -0.27 8.19 9.99
C GLY A 18 -1.65 7.69 9.54
N LYS A 19 -2.47 8.58 8.97
CA LYS A 19 -3.88 8.27 8.62
C LYS A 19 -4.01 7.19 7.54
N LEU A 20 -3.10 7.17 6.56
CA LEU A 20 -3.09 6.12 5.53
C LEU A 20 -2.76 4.78 6.16
N PHE A 21 -1.75 4.72 7.03
CA PHE A 21 -1.40 3.49 7.74
C PHE A 21 -2.55 3.00 8.61
N ASP A 22 -3.18 3.87 9.40
CA ASP A 22 -4.33 3.48 10.25
C ASP A 22 -5.45 2.87 9.41
N THR A 23 -5.75 3.47 8.27
CA THR A 23 -6.77 2.97 7.33
C THR A 23 -6.38 1.58 6.80
N VAL A 24 -5.12 1.40 6.38
CA VAL A 24 -4.63 0.11 5.86
C VAL A 24 -4.55 -0.95 6.95
N PHE A 25 -4.14 -0.57 8.16
CA PHE A 25 -4.06 -1.45 9.32
C PHE A 25 -5.46 -1.96 9.69
N THR A 26 -6.43 -1.07 9.89
CA THR A 26 -7.81 -1.45 10.21
C THR A 26 -8.43 -2.30 9.11
N ARG A 27 -8.26 -1.90 7.83
CA ARG A 27 -8.75 -2.70 6.70
C ARG A 27 -8.09 -4.07 6.62
N GLY A 28 -6.80 -4.15 6.93
CA GLY A 28 -6.04 -5.39 6.95
C GLY A 28 -6.53 -6.35 8.02
N MET A 29 -6.68 -5.87 9.27
CA MET A 29 -7.20 -6.69 10.37
C MET A 29 -8.64 -7.14 10.12
N ALA A 30 -9.50 -6.24 9.61
CA ALA A 30 -10.87 -6.59 9.26
C ALA A 30 -10.94 -7.67 8.16
N LEU A 31 -10.07 -7.59 7.14
CA LEU A 31 -10.02 -8.60 6.08
C LEU A 31 -9.53 -9.96 6.58
N VAL A 32 -8.58 -9.98 7.53
CA VAL A 32 -8.12 -11.22 8.19
C VAL A 32 -9.28 -11.88 8.92
N GLU A 33 -10.01 -11.12 9.74
CA GLU A 33 -11.16 -11.61 10.50
C GLU A 33 -12.28 -12.12 9.58
N GLU A 34 -12.64 -11.33 8.56
CA GLU A 34 -13.67 -11.68 7.58
C GLU A 34 -13.32 -12.95 6.80
N THR A 35 -12.03 -13.11 6.44
CA THR A 35 -11.55 -14.32 5.75
C THR A 35 -11.59 -15.53 6.67
N ALA A 36 -11.16 -15.40 7.93
CA ALA A 36 -11.23 -16.49 8.91
C ALA A 36 -12.68 -16.94 9.13
N ALA A 37 -13.59 -16.00 9.40
CA ALA A 37 -15.01 -16.28 9.58
C ALA A 37 -15.63 -16.96 8.35
N TYR A 38 -15.23 -16.56 7.14
CA TYR A 38 -15.68 -17.20 5.91
C TYR A 38 -15.14 -18.63 5.78
N LEU A 39 -13.83 -18.83 5.95
CA LEU A 39 -13.20 -20.14 5.76
C LEU A 39 -13.67 -21.16 6.79
N ASP A 40 -13.88 -20.76 8.03
CA ASP A 40 -14.36 -21.64 9.11
C ASP A 40 -15.88 -21.90 9.04
N GLY A 41 -16.63 -21.02 8.38
CA GLY A 41 -18.09 -21.11 8.26
C GLY A 41 -18.55 -21.41 6.83
N PRO A 42 -19.17 -20.44 6.11
CA PRO A 42 -19.78 -20.67 4.80
C PRO A 42 -18.85 -21.28 3.75
N GLY A 43 -17.58 -20.88 3.73
CA GLY A 43 -16.58 -21.37 2.79
C GLY A 43 -16.30 -22.86 2.96
N ARG A 44 -16.28 -23.35 4.20
CA ARG A 44 -16.15 -24.77 4.50
C ARG A 44 -17.30 -25.58 3.90
N GLU A 45 -18.53 -25.14 4.09
CA GLU A 45 -19.71 -25.85 3.56
C GLU A 45 -19.78 -25.79 2.03
N GLN A 46 -19.49 -24.62 1.44
CA GLN A 46 -19.44 -24.47 -0.02
C GLN A 46 -18.37 -25.38 -0.64
N SER A 47 -17.19 -25.49 -0.02
CA SER A 47 -16.08 -26.31 -0.53
C SER A 47 -16.42 -27.79 -0.73
N LYS A 48 -17.35 -28.34 0.07
CA LYS A 48 -17.77 -29.75 0.01
C LYS A 48 -18.62 -30.08 -1.21
N THR A 49 -19.28 -29.07 -1.78
CA THR A 49 -20.20 -29.23 -2.92
C THR A 49 -19.53 -28.94 -4.26
N LEU A 50 -18.27 -28.51 -4.24
CA LEU A 50 -17.52 -28.17 -5.45
C LEU A 50 -17.18 -29.42 -6.27
N ALA A 51 -17.18 -29.24 -7.60
CA ALA A 51 -16.59 -30.22 -8.50
C ALA A 51 -15.10 -30.41 -8.19
N ARG A 52 -14.54 -31.58 -8.51
CA ARG A 52 -13.17 -31.96 -8.15
C ARG A 52 -12.12 -30.90 -8.51
N GLU A 53 -12.18 -30.33 -9.71
CA GLU A 53 -11.22 -29.29 -10.14
C GLU A 53 -11.35 -28.02 -9.28
N ALA A 54 -12.57 -27.49 -9.13
CA ALA A 54 -12.83 -26.31 -8.30
C ALA A 54 -12.46 -26.54 -6.82
N SER A 55 -12.67 -27.75 -6.30
CA SER A 55 -12.30 -28.12 -4.94
C SER A 55 -10.78 -28.10 -4.73
N LEU A 56 -10.00 -28.62 -5.68
CA LEU A 56 -8.53 -28.56 -5.65
C LEU A 56 -8.02 -27.12 -5.72
N THR A 57 -8.59 -26.30 -6.60
CA THR A 57 -8.23 -24.88 -6.71
C THR A 57 -8.59 -24.12 -5.43
N TYR A 58 -9.78 -24.37 -4.86
CA TYR A 58 -10.20 -23.76 -3.60
C TYR A 58 -9.24 -24.08 -2.46
N ALA A 59 -8.85 -25.36 -2.33
CA ALA A 59 -7.91 -25.79 -1.30
C ALA A 59 -6.56 -25.08 -1.44
N ALA A 60 -5.97 -25.08 -2.64
CA ALA A 60 -4.70 -24.41 -2.89
C ALA A 60 -4.77 -22.90 -2.62
N TRP A 61 -5.77 -22.22 -3.20
CA TRP A 61 -5.91 -20.77 -3.08
C TRP A 61 -6.28 -20.33 -1.66
N SER A 62 -6.96 -21.15 -0.87
CA SER A 62 -7.28 -20.82 0.53
C SER A 62 -6.03 -20.81 1.43
N MET A 63 -5.10 -21.75 1.22
CA MET A 63 -3.82 -21.77 1.91
C MET A 63 -2.95 -20.57 1.50
N GLU A 64 -2.96 -20.24 0.22
CA GLU A 64 -2.20 -19.11 -0.32
C GLU A 64 -2.76 -17.77 0.18
N LEU A 65 -4.09 -17.63 0.18
CA LEU A 65 -4.83 -16.49 0.73
C LEU A 65 -4.48 -16.25 2.20
N THR A 66 -4.58 -17.29 3.04
CA THR A 66 -4.25 -17.18 4.48
C THR A 66 -2.79 -16.84 4.70
N THR A 67 -1.88 -17.41 3.91
CA THR A 67 -0.45 -17.09 3.97
C THR A 67 -0.19 -15.62 3.63
N ARG A 68 -0.78 -15.10 2.54
CA ARG A 68 -0.63 -13.69 2.16
C ARG A 68 -1.19 -12.74 3.21
N LEU A 69 -2.37 -13.04 3.74
CA LEU A 69 -2.97 -12.24 4.80
C LEU A 69 -2.10 -12.23 6.07
N MET A 70 -1.55 -13.37 6.45
CA MET A 70 -0.67 -13.48 7.62
C MET A 70 0.63 -12.69 7.43
N GLN A 71 1.24 -12.76 6.25
CA GLN A 71 2.45 -11.98 5.92
C GLN A 71 2.16 -10.47 5.97
N ALA A 72 1.07 -10.02 5.34
CA ALA A 72 0.66 -8.62 5.37
C ALA A 72 0.33 -8.15 6.80
N ALA A 73 -0.40 -8.95 7.57
CA ALA A 73 -0.74 -8.66 8.96
C ALA A 73 0.51 -8.55 9.84
N SER A 74 1.46 -9.47 9.69
CA SER A 74 2.72 -9.46 10.43
C SER A 74 3.52 -8.18 10.18
N TRP A 75 3.60 -7.75 8.90
CA TRP A 75 4.24 -6.48 8.55
C TRP A 75 3.50 -5.29 9.17
N LEU A 76 2.17 -5.26 9.08
CA LEU A 76 1.35 -4.18 9.64
C LEU A 76 1.51 -4.06 11.16
N VAL A 77 1.54 -5.17 11.89
CA VAL A 77 1.77 -5.19 13.34
C VAL A 77 3.17 -4.69 13.69
N MET A 78 4.19 -5.12 12.94
CA MET A 78 5.56 -4.65 13.12
C MET A 78 5.68 -3.13 12.90
N GLN A 79 5.04 -2.60 11.85
CA GLN A 79 5.04 -1.14 11.60
C GLN A 79 4.29 -0.36 12.67
N LYS A 80 3.21 -0.94 13.22
CA LYS A 80 2.53 -0.36 14.38
C LYS A 80 3.46 -0.27 15.58
N ALA A 81 4.24 -1.31 15.87
CA ALA A 81 5.24 -1.28 16.95
C ALA A 81 6.33 -0.22 16.70
N VAL A 82 6.77 -0.04 15.46
CA VAL A 82 7.73 1.04 15.11
C VAL A 82 7.14 2.42 15.37
N ARG A 83 5.89 2.62 14.96
CA ARG A 83 5.17 3.88 15.14
C ARG A 83 4.90 4.20 16.61
N ASP A 84 4.51 3.19 17.39
CA ASP A 84 4.18 3.34 18.80
C ASP A 84 5.46 3.49 19.67
N GLY A 85 6.65 3.34 19.08
CA GLY A 85 7.94 3.53 19.74
C GLY A 85 8.52 2.26 20.38
N ASP A 86 7.82 1.13 20.26
CA ASP A 86 8.21 -0.18 20.79
C ASP A 86 9.32 -0.86 19.97
N MET A 87 9.57 -0.41 18.74
CA MET A 87 10.62 -0.91 17.85
C MET A 87 11.34 0.23 17.13
N ARG A 88 12.67 0.16 17.01
CA ARG A 88 13.41 1.16 16.24
C ARG A 88 13.23 0.92 14.74
N ARG A 89 13.11 2.01 13.97
CA ARG A 89 12.95 1.95 12.51
C ARG A 89 14.10 1.20 11.80
N GLU A 90 15.32 1.32 12.29
CA GLU A 90 16.49 0.59 11.78
C GLU A 90 16.35 -0.93 11.92
N ASP A 91 15.79 -1.40 13.03
CA ASP A 91 15.56 -2.83 13.29
C ASP A 91 14.48 -3.39 12.36
N ALA A 92 13.44 -2.58 12.09
CA ALA A 92 12.35 -2.90 11.17
C ALA A 92 12.76 -2.96 9.69
N GLY A 93 13.83 -2.25 9.30
CA GLY A 93 14.41 -2.32 7.95
C GLY A 93 15.17 -3.62 7.66
N SER A 94 15.37 -4.48 8.66
CA SER A 94 16.08 -5.75 8.48
C SER A 94 15.33 -6.72 7.58
N ARG A 95 16.07 -7.55 6.83
CA ARG A 95 15.50 -8.48 5.82
C ARG A 95 14.40 -9.39 6.37
N LYS A 96 14.43 -9.73 7.66
CA LYS A 96 13.42 -10.57 8.33
C LYS A 96 12.03 -9.95 8.40
N TYR A 97 11.92 -8.62 8.32
CA TYR A 97 10.66 -7.89 8.44
C TYR A 97 10.22 -7.25 7.13
N ARG A 98 11.04 -7.36 6.07
CA ARG A 98 10.71 -6.91 4.72
C ARG A 98 9.69 -7.87 4.12
N ILE A 99 8.67 -7.30 3.48
CA ILE A 99 7.65 -8.07 2.77
C ILE A 99 7.89 -7.94 1.27
N ARG A 100 7.85 -9.07 0.56
CA ARG A 100 8.05 -9.13 -0.89
C ARG A 100 7.11 -10.17 -1.48
N ARG A 101 6.80 -9.99 -2.76
CA ARG A 101 6.05 -10.96 -3.53
C ARG A 101 7.05 -11.96 -4.15
N ASP A 102 7.08 -13.17 -3.60
CA ASP A 102 7.87 -14.27 -4.17
C ASP A 102 7.04 -15.11 -5.17
N GLU A 103 5.76 -15.33 -4.86
CA GLU A 103 4.83 -16.06 -5.74
C GLU A 103 4.00 -15.13 -6.65
N PRO A 104 3.61 -15.57 -7.86
CA PRO A 104 2.70 -14.85 -8.74
C PRO A 104 1.41 -14.45 -8.04
N ALA A 105 0.82 -13.31 -8.43
CA ALA A 105 -0.48 -12.90 -7.89
C ALA A 105 -1.60 -13.85 -8.30
N LEU A 106 -2.50 -14.13 -7.36
CA LEU A 106 -3.77 -14.76 -7.69
C LEU A 106 -4.63 -13.78 -8.48
N ASP A 107 -5.15 -14.26 -9.60
CA ASP A 107 -6.02 -13.49 -10.47
C ASP A 107 -7.42 -14.08 -10.41
N PRO A 108 -8.31 -13.55 -9.55
CA PRO A 108 -9.65 -14.10 -9.35
C PRO A 108 -10.46 -14.12 -10.66
N SER A 109 -10.24 -13.17 -11.55
CA SER A 109 -10.90 -13.07 -12.86
C SER A 109 -10.66 -14.30 -13.75
N LYS A 110 -9.49 -14.97 -13.60
CA LYS A 110 -9.22 -16.23 -14.33
C LYS A 110 -10.05 -17.41 -13.85
N GLN A 111 -10.58 -17.34 -12.65
CA GLN A 111 -11.38 -18.40 -12.04
C GLN A 111 -12.89 -18.07 -11.97
N GLU A 112 -13.28 -16.88 -12.42
CA GLU A 112 -14.69 -16.53 -12.59
C GLU A 112 -15.38 -17.53 -13.52
N GLY A 113 -16.58 -17.98 -13.12
CA GLY A 113 -17.34 -18.97 -13.87
C GLY A 113 -16.80 -20.41 -13.82
N ARG A 114 -15.68 -20.68 -13.13
CA ARG A 114 -15.09 -22.03 -13.01
C ARG A 114 -15.59 -22.84 -11.80
N GLY A 115 -16.71 -22.44 -11.22
CA GLY A 115 -17.35 -23.12 -10.09
C GLY A 115 -16.84 -22.71 -8.71
N LEU A 116 -15.85 -21.81 -8.59
CA LEU A 116 -15.46 -21.26 -7.29
C LEU A 116 -16.54 -20.31 -6.74
N PRO A 117 -16.74 -20.26 -5.40
CA PRO A 117 -17.72 -19.36 -4.80
C PRO A 117 -17.36 -17.88 -5.08
N PRO A 118 -18.31 -17.03 -5.51
CA PRO A 118 -18.04 -15.62 -5.79
C PRO A 118 -17.44 -14.87 -4.60
N ARG A 119 -17.93 -15.19 -3.39
CA ARG A 119 -17.44 -14.60 -2.15
C ARG A 119 -15.97 -14.94 -1.87
N PHE A 120 -15.54 -16.16 -2.19
CA PHE A 120 -14.14 -16.55 -2.07
C PHE A 120 -13.26 -15.74 -3.02
N LEU A 121 -13.68 -15.57 -4.29
CA LEU A 121 -12.96 -14.78 -5.28
C LEU A 121 -12.85 -13.29 -4.87
N GLU A 122 -13.90 -12.74 -4.28
CA GLU A 122 -13.88 -11.38 -3.72
C GLU A 122 -12.82 -11.23 -2.61
N LEU A 123 -12.77 -12.18 -1.67
CA LEU A 123 -11.78 -12.18 -0.59
C LEU A 123 -10.35 -12.30 -1.14
N VAL A 124 -10.13 -13.17 -2.13
CA VAL A 124 -8.85 -13.32 -2.81
C VAL A 124 -8.43 -11.99 -3.46
N GLY A 125 -9.31 -11.35 -4.23
CA GLY A 125 -9.00 -10.07 -4.88
C GLY A 125 -8.67 -8.96 -3.87
N ARG A 126 -9.42 -8.88 -2.76
CA ARG A 126 -9.16 -7.90 -1.70
C ARG A 126 -7.84 -8.17 -0.97
N ALA A 127 -7.49 -9.43 -0.74
CA ALA A 127 -6.24 -9.80 -0.10
C ALA A 127 -5.03 -9.51 -0.99
N GLU A 128 -5.13 -9.79 -2.29
CA GLU A 128 -4.08 -9.45 -3.26
C GLU A 128 -3.85 -7.94 -3.34
N ALA A 129 -4.93 -7.14 -3.38
CA ALA A 129 -4.84 -5.68 -3.38
C ALA A 129 -4.21 -5.13 -2.09
N LEU A 130 -4.56 -5.71 -0.93
CA LEU A 130 -3.94 -5.36 0.35
C LEU A 130 -2.44 -5.71 0.35
N PHE A 131 -2.08 -6.92 -0.06
CA PHE A 131 -0.71 -7.40 -0.09
C PHE A 131 0.16 -6.52 -0.99
N GLU A 132 -0.32 -6.20 -2.19
CA GLU A 132 0.38 -5.32 -3.12
C GLU A 132 0.57 -3.90 -2.52
N GLN A 133 -0.48 -3.36 -1.89
CA GLN A 133 -0.37 -2.06 -1.22
C GLN A 133 0.67 -2.08 -0.09
N VAL A 134 0.74 -3.16 0.70
CA VAL A 134 1.72 -3.34 1.77
C VAL A 134 3.14 -3.45 1.21
N CYS A 135 3.35 -4.19 0.12
CA CYS A 135 4.65 -4.24 -0.57
C CYS A 135 5.09 -2.85 -1.04
N ARG A 136 4.21 -2.08 -1.68
CA ARG A 136 4.53 -0.70 -2.10
C ARG A 136 4.89 0.21 -0.92
N LEU A 137 4.21 0.05 0.22
CA LEU A 137 4.53 0.80 1.44
C LEU A 137 5.91 0.39 2.00
N ASP A 138 6.24 -0.90 2.00
CA ASP A 138 7.55 -1.41 2.42
C ASP A 138 8.70 -0.90 1.55
N GLU A 139 8.50 -0.87 0.23
CA GLU A 139 9.44 -0.26 -0.72
C GLU A 139 9.60 1.23 -0.46
N ALA A 140 8.51 1.99 -0.36
CA ALA A 140 8.56 3.42 -0.09
C ALA A 140 9.23 3.77 1.25
N LEU A 141 9.13 2.89 2.26
CA LEU A 141 9.66 3.14 3.60
C LEU A 141 11.14 2.80 3.77
N TYR A 142 11.64 1.75 3.12
CA TYR A 142 13.06 1.35 3.31
C TYR A 142 13.87 1.05 2.06
N GLN A 143 13.34 1.26 0.85
CA GLN A 143 14.18 1.22 -0.34
C GLN A 143 14.92 2.55 -0.50
N PRO A 144 16.25 2.57 -0.65
CA PRO A 144 17.00 3.81 -0.85
C PRO A 144 16.52 4.53 -2.11
N ALA A 145 16.42 5.87 -2.04
CA ALA A 145 15.91 6.77 -3.09
C ALA A 145 16.65 6.69 -4.44
N SER A 146 17.63 5.81 -4.60
CA SER A 146 18.43 5.65 -5.82
C SER A 146 17.78 4.80 -6.91
N ALA A 147 16.59 4.21 -6.72
CA ALA A 147 16.01 3.29 -7.71
C ALA A 147 14.92 3.88 -8.63
N VAL A 148 14.09 4.84 -8.21
CA VAL A 148 13.08 5.44 -9.10
C VAL A 148 12.76 6.87 -8.67
N SER A 149 13.53 7.84 -9.17
CA SER A 149 12.96 9.15 -9.49
C SER A 149 12.75 9.18 -10.99
N ALA A 150 11.81 8.38 -11.49
CA ALA A 150 11.20 8.75 -12.77
C ALA A 150 10.51 10.10 -12.51
N PRO A 151 10.83 11.15 -13.28
CA PRO A 151 10.24 12.46 -13.06
C PRO A 151 8.72 12.34 -13.06
N ASN A 152 8.08 12.65 -11.94
CA ASN A 152 6.63 12.71 -11.86
C ASN A 152 6.20 13.97 -12.61
N PRO A 153 5.58 13.87 -13.80
CA PRO A 153 5.27 15.03 -14.62
C PRO A 153 4.34 16.01 -13.91
N VAL A 154 3.50 15.54 -12.98
CA VAL A 154 2.64 16.40 -12.16
C VAL A 154 3.47 17.17 -11.14
N SER A 155 4.46 16.54 -10.51
CA SER A 155 5.37 17.24 -9.59
C SER A 155 6.21 18.29 -10.31
N GLU A 156 6.65 18.00 -11.54
CA GLU A 156 7.35 18.98 -12.39
C GLU A 156 6.44 20.15 -12.78
N GLN A 157 5.19 19.88 -13.16
CA GLN A 157 4.21 20.92 -13.46
C GLN A 157 3.89 21.79 -12.25
N MET A 158 3.75 21.19 -11.06
CA MET A 158 3.56 21.94 -9.81
C MET A 158 4.77 22.80 -9.46
N ALA A 159 5.99 22.27 -9.62
CA ALA A 159 7.22 23.03 -9.40
C ALA A 159 7.36 24.19 -10.39
N ALA A 160 6.99 23.98 -11.66
CA ALA A 160 6.98 25.02 -12.69
C ALA A 160 5.96 26.13 -12.38
N LEU A 161 4.76 25.76 -11.90
CA LEU A 161 3.74 26.71 -11.47
C LEU A 161 4.20 27.54 -10.26
N GLN A 162 4.81 26.88 -9.26
CA GLN A 162 5.35 27.56 -8.08
C GLN A 162 6.43 28.57 -8.48
N LYS A 163 7.36 28.16 -9.36
CA LYS A 163 8.42 29.04 -9.87
C LYS A 163 7.87 30.21 -10.67
N ALA A 164 6.83 30.00 -11.49
CA ALA A 164 6.17 31.07 -12.24
C ALA A 164 5.46 32.07 -11.32
N ALA A 165 4.84 31.59 -10.24
CA ALA A 165 4.23 32.42 -9.22
C ALA A 165 5.28 33.28 -8.47
N ASP A 166 6.41 32.69 -8.08
CA ASP A 166 7.48 33.38 -7.35
C ASP A 166 8.25 34.39 -8.23
N THR A 167 8.32 34.15 -9.55
CA THR A 167 8.97 35.07 -10.51
C THR A 167 8.05 36.23 -10.92
N GLY A 168 6.85 36.35 -10.33
CA GLY A 168 5.94 37.47 -10.58
C GLY A 168 5.26 37.44 -11.96
N ALA A 169 5.22 36.28 -12.63
CA ALA A 169 4.48 36.13 -13.88
C ALA A 169 2.96 36.26 -13.68
N PHE A 170 2.50 36.07 -12.44
CA PHE A 170 1.12 36.27 -12.00
C PHE A 170 1.07 37.48 -11.06
N ASP A 171 1.16 38.70 -11.61
CA ASP A 171 0.85 39.92 -10.87
C ASP A 171 -0.63 40.28 -11.12
N PRO A 172 -1.56 39.91 -10.21
CA PRO A 172 -2.99 40.18 -10.38
C PRO A 172 -3.34 41.68 -10.31
N LEU A 173 -2.39 42.56 -9.96
CA LEU A 173 -2.57 44.02 -9.96
C LEU A 173 -2.15 44.67 -11.27
N MET A 174 -1.44 43.96 -12.16
CA MET A 174 -1.06 44.45 -13.49
C MET A 174 -2.27 44.75 -14.38
N ILE A 175 -3.35 43.95 -14.30
CA ILE A 175 -4.56 44.14 -15.11
C ILE A 175 -5.31 45.44 -14.76
N TRP A 176 -5.16 45.95 -13.54
CA TRP A 176 -5.84 47.16 -13.06
C TRP A 176 -5.06 48.45 -13.36
N ARG A 177 -3.77 48.37 -13.70
CA ARG A 177 -2.94 49.55 -14.03
C ARG A 177 -3.01 49.99 -15.49
N ARG A 178 -3.56 49.17 -16.40
CA ARG A 178 -3.72 49.50 -17.83
C ARG A 178 -5.03 50.23 -18.18
N ALA A 179 -5.94 50.38 -17.23
CA ALA A 179 -7.17 51.13 -17.40
C ALA A 179 -7.02 52.53 -16.77
N LYS A 180 -6.19 53.39 -17.35
CA LYS A 180 -6.25 54.85 -17.11
C LYS A 180 -5.70 55.62 -18.30
#